data_AF-A0A2M7K6Q4-F1
#
_entry.id   AF-A0A2M7K6Q4-F1
#
_cell.length_a   1.000
_cell.length_b   1.000
_cell.length_c   1.000
_cell.angle_alpha   90.00
_cell.angle_beta   90.00
_cell.angle_gamma   90.00
#
_symmetry.space_group_name_H-M   'P 1'
#
loop_
_entity.id
_entity.type
_entity.pdbx_description
1 polymer ?
#
loop_
_entity_poly.entity_id
_entity_poly.type
_entity_poly.pdbx_seq_one_letter_code
_entity_poly.pdbx_strand_id
1 'polypeptide(L)'
;MRWCVIAPFLNTINQEMQFSEGLFALLVLSTVLIAAAGYAINDYFDVKTDFANHPESVIVGTKISRRWAMTYNNIFNFIGVAIGFWISYKIELINLGFLFLF
;
A
#
# COMPACT_ATOMS: atom_id res chain seq x y z
N MET A 1 -0.21 15.70 -4.85
CA MET A 1 -0.41 16.10 -6.26
C MET A 1 -1.87 16.33 -6.64
N ARG A 2 -2.82 15.45 -6.26
CA ARG A 2 -4.25 15.56 -6.63
C ARG A 2 -4.84 16.97 -6.48
N TRP A 3 -4.81 17.54 -5.27
CA TRP A 3 -5.44 18.84 -5.01
C TRP A 3 -4.60 20.05 -5.44
N CYS A 4 -3.28 20.00 -5.30
CA CYS A 4 -2.43 21.16 -5.57
C CYS A 4 -2.00 21.29 -7.04
N VAL A 5 -2.08 20.22 -7.82
CA VAL A 5 -1.57 20.17 -9.20
C VAL A 5 -2.66 19.72 -10.17
N ILE A 6 -3.24 18.53 -9.95
CA ILE A 6 -4.15 17.92 -10.93
C ILE A 6 -5.49 18.66 -10.96
N ALA A 7 -6.10 18.91 -9.81
CA ALA A 7 -7.38 19.61 -9.71
C ALA A 7 -7.35 21.02 -10.32
N PRO A 8 -6.39 21.92 -10.00
CA PRO A 8 -6.34 23.23 -10.63
C PRO A 8 -6.06 23.13 -12.13
N PHE A 9 -5.21 22.19 -12.56
CA PHE A 9 -4.95 21.95 -13.98
C PHE A 9 -6.21 21.52 -14.74
N LEU A 10 -6.97 20.55 -14.23
CA LEU A 10 -8.20 20.07 -14.89
C LEU A 10 -9.28 21.17 -14.95
N ASN A 11 -9.37 22.02 -13.93
CA ASN A 11 -10.24 23.18 -13.95
C ASN A 11 -9.90 24.16 -15.08
N THR A 12 -8.61 24.30 -15.46
CA THR A 12 -8.23 25.17 -16.60
C THR A 12 -8.74 24.65 -17.95
N ILE A 13 -8.99 23.35 -18.07
CA ILE A 13 -9.49 22.70 -19.29
C ILE A 13 -10.96 22.26 -19.17
N ASN A 14 -11.69 22.73 -18.15
CA ASN A 14 -13.09 22.39 -17.85
C ASN A 14 -13.34 20.87 -17.75
N GLN A 15 -12.41 20.12 -17.15
CA GLN A 15 -12.53 18.68 -16.92
C GLN A 15 -12.69 18.37 -15.44
N GLU A 16 -13.35 17.26 -15.15
CA GLU A 16 -13.53 16.78 -13.78
C GLU A 16 -12.48 15.72 -13.40
N MET A 17 -12.34 15.48 -12.10
CA MET A 17 -11.47 14.43 -11.58
C MET A 17 -11.99 13.05 -11.97
N GLN A 18 -11.13 12.22 -12.57
CA GLN A 18 -11.48 10.85 -12.93
C GLN A 18 -11.90 10.00 -11.72
N PHE A 19 -11.26 10.19 -10.56
CA PHE A 19 -11.63 9.52 -9.32
C PHE A 19 -12.44 10.43 -8.39
N SER A 20 -13.57 9.90 -7.90
CA SER A 20 -14.24 10.43 -6.73
C SER A 20 -13.32 10.39 -5.51
N GLU A 21 -13.60 11.23 -4.50
CA GLU A 21 -12.82 11.26 -3.26
C GLU A 21 -12.72 9.88 -2.59
N GLY A 22 -13.82 9.11 -2.60
CA GLY A 22 -13.86 7.77 -2.02
C GLY A 22 -13.00 6.76 -2.78
N LEU A 23 -13.03 6.77 -4.12
CA LEU A 23 -12.19 5.91 -4.94
C LEU A 23 -10.70 6.26 -4.76
N PHE A 24 -10.39 7.55 -4.70
CA PHE A 24 -9.02 8.00 -4.44
C PHE A 24 -8.53 7.62 -3.04
N ALA A 25 -9.38 7.74 -2.01
CA ALA A 25 -9.04 7.32 -0.65
C ALA A 25 -8.75 5.81 -0.58
N LEU A 26 -9.54 4.99 -1.28
CA LEU A 26 -9.30 3.55 -1.40
C LEU A 26 -8.00 3.25 -2.15
N LEU A 27 -7.68 4.00 -3.20
CA LEU A 27 -6.41 3.88 -3.92
C LEU A 27 -5.23 4.13 -2.98
N VAL A 28 -5.26 5.23 -2.24
CA VAL A 28 -4.24 5.56 -1.24
C VAL A 28 -4.13 4.47 -0.18
N LEU A 29 -5.26 3.98 0.33
CA LEU A 29 -5.28 2.91 1.33
C LEU A 29 -4.65 1.62 0.80
N SER A 30 -5.00 1.21 -0.43
CA SER A 30 -4.40 0.04 -1.09
C SER A 30 -2.88 0.17 -1.19
N THR A 31 -2.38 1.33 -1.64
CA THR A 31 -0.94 1.60 -1.74
C THR A 31 -0.26 1.55 -0.36
N VAL A 32 -0.86 2.15 0.66
CA VAL A 32 -0.31 2.13 2.03
C VAL A 32 -0.25 0.71 2.59
N LEU A 33 -1.27 -0.12 2.34
CA LEU A 33 -1.29 -1.51 2.81
C LEU A 33 -0.19 -2.35 2.16
N ILE A 34 -0.01 -2.24 0.84
CA ILE A 34 1.05 -2.98 0.14
C ILE A 34 2.43 -2.52 0.63
N ALA A 35 2.64 -1.21 0.79
CA ALA A 35 3.88 -0.69 1.35
C ALA A 35 4.12 -1.21 2.78
N ALA A 36 3.09 -1.22 3.63
CA ALA A 36 3.18 -1.75 5.00
C ALA A 36 3.48 -3.25 5.01
N ALA A 37 2.93 -4.03 4.07
CA ALA A 37 3.28 -5.44 3.90
C ALA A 37 4.77 -5.60 3.54
N GLY A 38 5.25 -4.81 2.57
CA GLY A 38 6.66 -4.75 2.15
C GLY A 38 7.61 -4.45 3.31
N TYR A 39 7.27 -3.47 4.16
CA TYR A 39 8.06 -3.20 5.38
C TYR A 39 8.01 -4.35 6.37
N ALA A 40 6.83 -4.94 6.62
CA ALA A 40 6.69 -6.05 7.57
C ALA A 40 7.50 -7.30 7.16
N ILE A 41 7.58 -7.60 5.87
CA ILE A 41 8.39 -8.72 5.37
C ILE A 41 9.88 -8.37 5.33
N ASN A 42 10.25 -7.11 5.07
CA ASN A 42 11.64 -6.66 5.15
C ASN A 42 12.19 -6.83 6.57
N ASP A 43 11.47 -6.30 7.57
CA ASP A 43 11.83 -6.42 8.98
C ASP A 43 11.92 -7.89 9.44
N TYR A 44 11.12 -8.79 8.84
CA TYR A 44 11.17 -10.22 9.12
C TYR A 44 12.47 -10.88 8.66
N PHE A 45 12.97 -10.53 7.47
CA PHE A 45 14.20 -11.11 6.92
C PHE A 45 15.45 -10.45 7.54
N ASP A 46 15.37 -9.16 7.84
CA ASP A 46 16.51 -8.37 8.32
C ASP A 46 16.73 -8.45 9.84
N VAL A 47 15.91 -9.21 10.59
CA VAL A 47 16.03 -9.35 12.07
C VAL A 47 17.47 -9.54 12.56
N LYS A 48 18.27 -10.38 11.89
CA LYS A 48 19.67 -10.64 12.33
C LYS A 48 20.57 -9.43 12.08
N THR A 49 20.42 -8.80 10.93
CA THR A 49 21.23 -7.64 10.51
C THR A 49 20.88 -6.43 11.35
N ASP A 50 19.59 -6.18 11.55
CA ASP A 50 19.11 -5.06 12.36
C ASP A 50 19.46 -5.24 13.84
N PHE A 51 19.46 -6.46 14.36
CA PHE A 51 19.91 -6.70 15.74
C PHE A 51 21.40 -6.43 15.93
N ALA A 52 22.22 -6.59 14.88
CA ALA A 52 23.64 -6.28 14.93
C ALA A 52 23.94 -4.78 14.79
N ASN A 53 23.15 -4.05 13.99
CA ASN A 53 23.41 -2.64 13.67
C ASN A 53 22.59 -1.65 14.54
N HIS A 54 21.33 -1.98 14.85
CA HIS A 54 20.34 -1.12 15.51
C HIS A 54 19.42 -1.95 16.44
N PRO A 55 19.96 -2.58 17.51
CA PRO A 55 19.19 -3.51 18.34
C PRO A 55 17.94 -2.92 18.97
N GLU A 56 17.91 -1.62 19.25
CA GLU A 56 16.78 -0.91 19.83
C GLU A 56 15.59 -0.72 18.88
N SER A 57 15.80 -0.77 17.56
CA SER A 57 14.73 -0.62 16.56
C SER A 57 14.09 -1.95 16.16
N VAL A 58 14.67 -3.10 16.57
CA VAL A 58 14.17 -4.42 16.19
C VAL A 58 12.86 -4.73 16.92
N ILE A 59 11.76 -4.79 16.17
CA ILE A 59 10.42 -5.14 16.69
C ILE A 59 10.09 -6.61 16.42
N VAL A 60 10.48 -7.14 15.26
CA VAL A 60 10.20 -8.52 14.86
C VAL A 60 11.17 -9.47 15.57
N GLY A 61 10.62 -10.47 16.27
CA GLY A 61 11.36 -11.39 17.13
C GLY A 61 11.49 -10.94 18.59
N THR A 62 11.22 -9.67 18.91
CA THR A 62 11.27 -9.12 20.27
C THR A 62 9.86 -8.86 20.81
N LYS A 63 9.11 -7.95 20.19
CA LYS A 63 7.74 -7.55 20.57
C LYS A 63 6.69 -8.28 19.75
N ILE A 64 6.95 -8.46 18.46
CA ILE A 64 6.06 -9.15 17.52
C ILE A 64 6.73 -10.46 17.11
N SER A 65 6.04 -11.59 17.26
CA SER A 65 6.61 -12.87 16.82
C SER A 65 6.75 -12.91 15.30
N ARG A 66 7.75 -13.66 14.82
CA ARG A 66 7.98 -13.90 13.39
C ARG A 66 6.74 -14.40 12.64
N ARG A 67 5.94 -15.24 13.30
CA ARG A 67 4.68 -15.74 12.74
C ARG A 67 3.67 -14.61 12.52
N TRP A 68 3.54 -13.70 13.48
CA TRP A 68 2.65 -12.56 13.37
C TRP A 68 3.11 -11.56 12.31
N ALA A 69 4.41 -11.31 12.18
CA ALA A 69 4.95 -10.47 11.11
C ALA A 69 4.57 -11.01 9.71
N MET A 70 4.73 -12.33 9.47
CA MET A 70 4.27 -12.94 8.22
C MET A 70 2.75 -12.88 8.03
N THR A 71 1.97 -13.07 9.11
CA THR A 71 0.51 -12.94 9.06
C THR A 71 0.11 -11.52 8.66
N TYR A 72 0.72 -10.49 9.24
CA TYR A 72 0.44 -9.09 8.88
C TYR A 72 0.81 -8.78 7.44
N ASN A 73 1.98 -9.22 6.98
CA ASN A 73 2.36 -9.12 5.56
C ASN A 73 1.28 -9.71 4.65
N ASN A 74 0.84 -10.94 4.91
CA ASN A 74 -0.15 -11.61 4.08
C ASN A 74 -1.53 -10.92 4.11
N ILE A 75 -1.97 -10.46 5.29
CA ILE A 75 -3.24 -9.74 5.44
C ILE A 75 -3.20 -8.41 4.68
N PHE A 76 -2.14 -7.63 4.87
CA PHE A 76 -2.00 -6.33 4.22
C PHE A 76 -1.88 -6.45 2.71
N ASN A 77 -1.09 -7.42 2.21
CA ASN A 77 -1.04 -7.71 0.78
C ASN A 77 -2.38 -8.14 0.22
N PHE A 78 -3.06 -9.08 0.89
CA PHE A 78 -4.36 -9.56 0.42
C PHE A 78 -5.39 -8.43 0.33
N ILE A 79 -5.50 -7.59 1.36
CA ILE A 79 -6.44 -6.47 1.37
C ILE A 79 -6.02 -5.41 0.34
N GLY A 80 -4.73 -5.09 0.28
CA GLY A 80 -4.19 -4.13 -0.69
C GLY A 80 -4.48 -4.52 -2.13
N VAL A 81 -4.17 -5.76 -2.49
CA VAL A 81 -4.48 -6.37 -3.80
C VAL A 81 -5.98 -6.35 -4.06
N ALA A 82 -6.80 -6.80 -3.11
CA ALA A 82 -8.25 -6.87 -3.28
C ALA A 82 -8.86 -5.48 -3.55
N ILE A 83 -8.42 -4.45 -2.82
CA ILE A 83 -8.84 -3.06 -3.07
C ILE A 83 -8.35 -2.59 -4.45
N GLY A 84 -7.10 -2.87 -4.82
CA GLY A 84 -6.52 -2.48 -6.11
C GLY A 84 -7.28 -3.08 -7.31
N PHE A 85 -7.63 -4.36 -7.24
CA PHE A 85 -8.49 -5.02 -8.23
C PHE A 85 -9.91 -4.45 -8.24
N TRP A 86 -10.50 -4.16 -7.08
CA TRP A 86 -11.82 -3.56 -7.00
C TRP A 86 -11.86 -2.15 -7.63
N ILE A 87 -10.84 -1.32 -7.39
CA ILE A 87 -10.71 0.00 -8.04
C ILE A 87 -10.57 -0.17 -9.56
N SER A 88 -9.70 -1.08 -9.99
CA SER A 88 -9.44 -1.35 -11.41
C SER A 88 -10.70 -1.83 -12.16
N TYR A 89 -11.52 -2.64 -11.49
CA TYR A 89 -12.85 -3.02 -11.97
C TYR A 89 -13.81 -1.82 -12.05
N LYS A 90 -13.82 -0.95 -11.03
CA LYS A 90 -14.69 0.25 -10.99
C LYS A 90 -14.39 1.27 -12.09
N ILE A 91 -13.18 1.31 -12.62
CA ILE A 91 -12.79 2.18 -13.74
C ILE A 91 -12.74 1.45 -15.09
N GLU A 92 -13.27 0.22 -15.16
CA GLU A 92 -13.33 -0.60 -16.38
C GLU A 92 -11.96 -0.93 -16.99
N LEU A 93 -10.89 -0.82 -16.20
CA LEU A 93 -9.50 -1.09 -16.60
C LEU A 93 -8.91 -2.19 -15.72
N ILE A 94 -9.48 -3.40 -15.79
CA ILE A 94 -9.14 -4.52 -14.90
C ILE A 94 -7.65 -4.90 -14.95
N ASN A 95 -6.98 -4.68 -16.09
CA ASN A 95 -5.55 -4.95 -16.26
C ASN A 95 -4.67 -4.11 -15.32
N LEU A 96 -5.16 -2.96 -14.82
CA LEU A 96 -4.44 -2.17 -13.82
C LEU A 96 -4.40 -2.85 -12.46
N GLY A 97 -5.26 -3.84 -12.19
CA GLY A 97 -5.26 -4.60 -10.93
C GLY A 97 -3.96 -5.38 -10.73
N PHE A 98 -3.32 -5.80 -11.81
CA PHE A 98 -2.02 -6.47 -11.76
C PHE A 98 -0.90 -5.56 -11.23
N LEU A 99 -1.07 -4.24 -11.25
CA LEU A 99 -0.15 -3.29 -10.62
C LEU A 99 -0.21 -3.31 -9.08
N PHE A 100 -0.97 -4.20 -8.48
CA PHE A 100 -1.04 -4.31 -7.02
C PHE A 100 -0.46 -5.64 -6.51
N LEU A 101 0.06 -6.50 -7.40
CA LEU A 101 0.58 -7.85 -7.06
C LEU A 101 2.06 -7.90 -6.65
N PHE A 102 2.66 -6.76 -6.29
CA PHE A 102 4.08 -6.69 -5.94
C PHE A 102 4.34 -7.01 -4.47
#